data_AF-A0A538D5N7-F1
#
_entry.id   AF-A0A538D5N7-F1
#
_cell.length_a   1.000
_cell.length_b   1.000
_cell.length_c   1.000
_cell.angle_alpha   90.00
_cell.angle_beta   90.00
_cell.angle_gamma   90.00
#
_symmetry.space_group_name_H-M   'P 1'
#
loop_
_entity.id
_entity.type
_entity.pdbx_description
1 polymer ?
#
loop_
_entity_poly.entity_id
_entity_poly.type
_entity_poly.pdbx_seq_one_letter_code
_entity_poly.pdbx_strand_id
1 'polypeptide(L)'
;MASRRRARVRLLPSLVLTAALALPLAAVGASRPLVPLVLVIRGDGAVDAKPGVRTCRSRCVWRFRYRTLARLSARPTAGSRFVGWGGACSGRSVCTVRVAKRRTVVAPFAPQGLVPWSAHVQCTPVLTTVPEILGSEQNPAGGATEAGGRFQPHLRGGAQQHLLNPPCDVAGTPTFVEVDDVVISRAPNRSSDGDDSTNLTQADRPDIANPYMKTIHVEIDGTWISANVAPPFWPEALGTRLDVQGFVFWDPAHVDDAWHSYSGWELHPVAAWRPAS
;
A
#
# COMPACT_ATOMS: atom_id res chain seq x y z
N MET A 1 -40.00 -74.75 -85.23
CA MET A 1 -39.19 -75.14 -84.05
C MET A 1 -38.07 -74.11 -83.88
N ALA A 2 -38.17 -73.22 -82.89
CA ALA A 2 -37.11 -72.25 -82.58
C ALA A 2 -37.07 -72.02 -81.06
N SER A 3 -35.84 -72.07 -80.54
CA SER A 3 -35.42 -72.29 -79.16
C SER A 3 -35.66 -71.08 -78.23
N ARG A 4 -36.22 -71.33 -77.03
CA ARG A 4 -36.31 -70.36 -75.92
C ARG A 4 -34.95 -70.22 -75.23
N ARG A 5 -34.31 -69.06 -75.34
CA ARG A 5 -33.12 -68.69 -74.54
C ARG A 5 -33.55 -68.17 -73.16
N ARG A 6 -33.07 -68.79 -72.08
CA ARG A 6 -33.18 -68.29 -70.71
C ARG A 6 -32.08 -67.25 -70.44
N ALA A 7 -32.47 -66.04 -70.07
CA ALA A 7 -31.55 -65.00 -69.60
C ALA A 7 -31.10 -65.31 -68.16
N ARG A 8 -29.79 -65.30 -67.90
CA ARG A 8 -29.21 -65.39 -66.55
C ARG A 8 -28.91 -63.98 -66.06
N VAL A 9 -29.61 -63.53 -65.01
CA VAL A 9 -29.30 -62.28 -64.29
C VAL A 9 -28.14 -62.57 -63.33
N ARG A 10 -27.04 -61.82 -63.45
CA ARG A 10 -25.92 -61.84 -62.49
C ARG A 10 -26.07 -60.66 -61.54
N LEU A 11 -26.17 -60.94 -60.24
CA LEU A 11 -26.14 -59.95 -59.16
C LEU A 11 -24.70 -59.47 -58.94
N LEU A 12 -24.49 -58.15 -58.93
CA LEU A 12 -23.24 -57.49 -58.53
C LEU A 12 -23.30 -57.18 -57.02
N PRO A 13 -22.26 -57.47 -56.22
CA PRO A 13 -22.25 -57.13 -54.81
C PRO A 13 -21.98 -55.63 -54.62
N SER A 14 -22.82 -54.98 -53.81
CA SER A 14 -22.70 -53.58 -53.43
C SER A 14 -21.47 -53.36 -52.52
N LEU A 15 -20.54 -52.52 -52.97
CA LEU A 15 -19.38 -52.08 -52.18
C LEU A 15 -19.82 -50.97 -51.23
N VAL A 16 -19.85 -51.23 -49.92
CA VAL A 16 -20.12 -50.20 -48.89
C VAL A 16 -18.80 -49.54 -48.51
N LEU A 17 -18.62 -48.28 -48.92
CA LEU A 17 -17.44 -47.47 -48.59
C LEU A 17 -17.65 -46.79 -47.22
N THR A 18 -17.02 -47.31 -46.16
CA THR A 18 -17.02 -46.67 -44.83
C THR A 18 -15.98 -45.55 -44.78
N ALA A 19 -16.43 -44.30 -44.91
CA ALA A 19 -15.60 -43.14 -44.62
C ALA A 19 -15.44 -42.97 -43.11
N ALA A 20 -14.26 -43.31 -42.57
CA ALA A 20 -13.94 -43.05 -41.18
C ALA A 20 -13.70 -41.54 -40.96
N LEU A 21 -14.64 -40.85 -40.30
CA LEU A 21 -14.40 -39.51 -39.77
C LEU A 21 -13.39 -39.61 -38.62
N ALA A 22 -12.13 -39.27 -38.91
CA ALA A 22 -11.16 -38.97 -37.85
C ALA A 22 -11.49 -37.58 -37.28
N LEU A 23 -12.21 -37.54 -36.15
CA LEU A 23 -12.27 -36.31 -35.36
C LEU A 23 -10.85 -35.97 -34.87
N PRO A 24 -10.34 -34.74 -35.08
CA PRO A 24 -9.08 -34.35 -34.48
C PRO A 24 -9.27 -34.39 -32.96
N LEU A 25 -8.49 -35.25 -32.28
CA LEU A 25 -8.34 -35.15 -30.83
C LEU A 25 -7.82 -33.74 -30.55
N ALA A 26 -8.69 -32.85 -30.06
CA ALA A 26 -8.23 -31.66 -29.37
C ALA A 26 -7.35 -32.17 -28.23
N ALA A 27 -6.03 -31.97 -28.35
CA ALA A 27 -5.12 -32.25 -27.27
C ALA A 27 -5.52 -31.35 -26.10
N VAL A 28 -6.30 -31.89 -25.17
CA VAL A 28 -6.58 -31.25 -23.90
C VAL A 28 -5.22 -31.09 -23.22
N GLY A 29 -4.64 -29.90 -23.33
CA GLY A 29 -3.35 -29.61 -22.75
C GLY A 29 -3.41 -29.92 -21.26
N ALA A 30 -2.67 -30.94 -20.82
CA ALA A 30 -2.70 -31.39 -19.44
C ALA A 30 -2.39 -30.21 -18.51
N SER A 31 -3.37 -29.81 -17.69
CA SER A 31 -3.19 -28.73 -16.72
C SER A 31 -2.10 -29.12 -15.74
N ARG A 32 -1.04 -28.32 -15.67
CA ARG A 32 0.10 -28.59 -14.77
C ARG A 32 -0.38 -28.60 -13.31
N PRO A 33 0.05 -29.57 -12.49
CA PRO A 33 -0.38 -29.65 -11.11
C PRO A 33 0.06 -28.40 -10.32
N LEU A 34 -0.72 -28.03 -9.32
CA LEU A 34 -0.38 -26.94 -8.40
C LEU A 34 0.57 -27.43 -7.30
N VAL A 35 1.64 -26.68 -7.08
CA VAL A 35 2.67 -26.97 -6.08
C VAL A 35 2.70 -25.84 -5.05
N PRO A 36 2.74 -26.16 -3.74
CA PRO A 36 2.74 -25.14 -2.68
C PRO A 36 4.12 -24.50 -2.51
N LEU A 37 4.13 -23.19 -2.33
CA LEU A 37 5.25 -22.39 -1.83
C LEU A 37 4.83 -21.77 -0.49
N VAL A 38 5.52 -22.14 0.58
CA VAL A 38 5.27 -21.64 1.93
C VAL A 38 6.13 -20.41 2.17
N LEU A 39 5.52 -19.33 2.63
CA LEU A 39 6.22 -18.11 3.06
C LEU A 39 6.09 -17.98 4.57
N VAL A 40 7.18 -17.57 5.21
CA VAL A 40 7.23 -17.25 6.64
C VAL A 40 7.85 -15.87 6.79
N ILE A 41 7.01 -14.88 7.05
CA ILE A 41 7.41 -13.52 7.41
C ILE A 41 7.68 -13.48 8.92
N ARG A 42 8.77 -12.84 9.33
CA ARG A 42 9.09 -12.57 10.73
C ARG A 42 9.34 -11.07 10.89
N GLY A 43 8.81 -10.45 11.93
CA GLY A 43 8.86 -8.98 12.08
C GLY A 43 7.91 -8.27 11.12
N ASP A 44 8.01 -6.94 11.06
CA ASP A 44 7.04 -6.10 10.36
C ASP A 44 7.46 -5.84 8.92
N GLY A 45 6.70 -6.46 8.02
CA GLY A 45 6.86 -6.32 6.58
C GLY A 45 5.96 -7.25 5.81
N ALA A 46 6.08 -7.21 4.49
CA ALA A 46 5.35 -8.04 3.57
C ALA A 46 6.27 -8.63 2.51
N VAL A 47 5.83 -9.70 1.86
CA VAL A 47 6.44 -10.22 0.64
C VAL A 47 5.39 -10.29 -0.45
N ASP A 48 5.75 -9.79 -1.62
CA ASP A 48 4.95 -9.87 -2.82
C ASP A 48 5.49 -10.90 -3.81
N ALA A 49 4.60 -11.62 -4.48
CA ALA A 49 4.95 -12.54 -5.56
C ALA A 49 4.36 -12.15 -6.92
N LYS A 50 5.18 -12.32 -7.96
CA LYS A 50 4.75 -12.43 -9.36
C LYS A 50 5.02 -13.85 -9.91
N PRO A 51 4.24 -14.37 -10.87
CA PRO A 51 3.07 -13.73 -11.52
C PRO A 51 1.83 -13.69 -10.60
N GLY A 52 0.87 -12.81 -10.92
CA GLY A 52 -0.41 -12.67 -10.21
C GLY A 52 -0.24 -12.12 -8.79
N VAL A 53 0.15 -10.84 -8.69
CA VAL A 53 0.50 -10.10 -7.46
C VAL A 53 -0.23 -10.66 -6.23
N ARG A 54 0.54 -11.26 -5.32
CA ARG A 54 0.07 -11.82 -4.04
C ARG A 54 0.93 -11.23 -2.93
N THR A 55 0.30 -10.73 -1.87
CA THR A 55 0.99 -10.17 -0.70
C THR A 55 0.86 -11.10 0.50
N CYS A 56 1.95 -11.33 1.22
CA CYS A 56 1.99 -12.11 2.45
C CYS A 56 2.59 -11.29 3.59
N ARG A 57 1.88 -11.18 4.71
CA ARG A 57 2.33 -10.43 5.90
C ARG A 57 2.67 -11.32 7.11
N SER A 58 2.40 -12.62 7.03
CA SER A 58 2.68 -13.56 8.12
C SER A 58 3.11 -14.93 7.58
N ARG A 59 2.31 -15.99 7.75
CA ARG A 59 2.54 -17.29 7.15
C ARG A 59 1.52 -17.53 6.04
N CYS A 60 2.00 -17.68 4.81
CA CYS A 60 1.13 -17.96 3.67
C CYS A 60 1.51 -19.27 2.98
N VAL A 61 0.53 -19.91 2.36
CA VAL A 61 0.74 -21.05 1.45
C VAL A 61 0.17 -20.70 0.10
N TRP A 62 1.03 -20.26 -0.82
CA TRP A 62 0.64 -19.96 -2.19
C TRP A 62 0.79 -21.18 -3.08
N ARG A 63 -0.13 -21.36 -4.03
CA ARG A 63 -0.09 -22.46 -5.00
C ARG A 63 0.25 -21.93 -6.38
N PHE A 64 1.30 -22.48 -6.98
CA PHE A 64 1.76 -22.15 -8.32
C PHE A 64 1.71 -23.37 -9.22
N ARG A 65 1.47 -23.20 -10.52
CA ARG A 65 1.60 -24.30 -11.49
C ARG A 65 3.02 -24.86 -11.46
N TYR A 66 3.17 -26.18 -11.59
CA TYR A 66 4.47 -26.85 -11.59
C TYR A 66 5.49 -26.17 -12.51
N ARG A 67 6.70 -25.97 -11.97
CA ARG A 67 7.85 -25.28 -12.59
C ARG A 67 7.67 -23.79 -12.85
N THR A 68 6.65 -23.14 -12.27
CA THR A 68 6.56 -21.67 -12.29
C THR A 68 7.79 -21.05 -11.62
N LEU A 69 8.30 -19.95 -12.18
CA LEU A 69 9.30 -19.08 -11.57
C LEU A 69 8.58 -17.98 -10.80
N ALA A 70 8.52 -18.10 -9.47
CA ALA A 70 7.96 -17.07 -8.61
C ALA A 70 9.04 -16.01 -8.31
N ARG A 71 8.78 -14.74 -8.65
CA ARG A 71 9.63 -13.61 -8.24
C ARG A 71 9.05 -13.00 -6.97
N LEU A 72 9.84 -13.01 -5.91
CA LEU A 72 9.50 -12.55 -4.58
C LEU A 72 10.23 -11.23 -4.28
N SER A 73 9.48 -10.21 -3.90
CA SER A 73 10.01 -8.92 -3.45
C SER A 73 9.61 -8.71 -1.99
N ALA A 74 10.56 -8.32 -1.14
CA ALA A 74 10.27 -7.93 0.24
C ALA A 74 9.92 -6.45 0.29
N ARG A 75 8.91 -6.11 1.09
CA ARG A 75 8.45 -4.75 1.38
C ARG A 75 8.48 -4.56 2.90
N PRO A 76 9.52 -3.95 3.48
CA PRO A 76 9.49 -3.58 4.89
C PRO A 76 8.32 -2.64 5.17
N THR A 77 7.67 -2.78 6.31
CA THR A 77 6.84 -1.68 6.86
C THR A 77 7.79 -0.55 7.30
N ALA A 78 7.35 0.71 7.39
CA ALA A 78 8.17 1.75 8.01
C ALA A 78 8.60 1.37 9.42
N GLY A 79 9.73 1.93 9.84
CA GLY A 79 10.40 1.55 11.08
C GLY A 79 10.97 0.13 11.06
N SER A 80 10.97 -0.54 9.91
CA SER A 80 11.55 -1.87 9.73
C SER A 80 12.44 -1.94 8.49
N ARG A 81 13.35 -2.91 8.51
CA ARG A 81 14.22 -3.23 7.38
C ARG A 81 14.15 -4.70 7.04
N PHE A 82 14.23 -4.99 5.74
CA PHE A 82 14.40 -6.36 5.28
C PHE A 82 15.80 -6.85 5.64
N VAL A 83 15.88 -7.91 6.45
CA VAL A 83 17.15 -8.49 6.88
C VAL A 83 17.77 -9.31 5.75
N GLY A 84 16.96 -10.09 5.04
CA GLY A 84 17.39 -10.94 3.93
C GLY A 84 16.52 -12.18 3.81
N TRP A 85 16.70 -12.96 2.74
CA TRP A 85 15.96 -14.19 2.53
C TRP A 85 16.61 -15.40 3.21
N GLY A 86 15.78 -16.38 3.57
CA GLY A 86 16.21 -17.70 4.03
C GLY A 86 15.39 -18.86 3.42
N GLY A 87 15.84 -20.08 3.68
CA GLY A 87 15.22 -21.31 3.16
C GLY A 87 15.53 -21.53 1.68
N ALA A 88 14.51 -21.51 0.83
CA ALA A 88 14.68 -21.70 -0.62
C ALA A 88 15.27 -20.47 -1.36
N CYS A 89 15.58 -19.41 -0.63
CA CYS A 89 16.13 -18.14 -1.07
C CYS A 89 17.31 -17.75 -0.18
N SER A 90 18.18 -16.86 -0.67
CA SER A 90 19.27 -16.22 0.07
C SER A 90 19.54 -14.82 -0.47
N GLY A 91 20.35 -14.03 0.24
CA GLY A 91 20.67 -12.64 -0.12
C GLY A 91 19.56 -11.64 0.22
N ARG A 92 19.66 -10.40 -0.27
CA ARG A 92 18.72 -9.30 0.04
C ARG A 92 17.96 -8.77 -1.19
N SER A 93 18.43 -9.07 -2.39
CA SER A 93 17.79 -8.71 -3.66
C SER A 93 16.51 -9.53 -3.91
N VAL A 94 15.70 -9.16 -4.90
CA VAL A 94 14.54 -9.96 -5.35
C VAL A 94 14.88 -11.45 -5.46
N CYS A 95 14.12 -12.32 -4.81
CA CYS A 95 14.34 -13.77 -4.89
C CYS A 95 13.53 -14.39 -6.01
N THR A 96 14.15 -15.25 -6.83
CA THR A 96 13.43 -16.06 -7.83
C THR A 96 13.43 -17.53 -7.45
N VAL A 97 12.25 -18.10 -7.20
CA VAL A 97 12.07 -19.50 -6.81
C VAL A 97 11.41 -20.31 -7.92
N ARG A 98 12.08 -21.38 -8.37
CA ARG A 98 11.46 -22.39 -9.23
C ARG A 98 10.61 -23.37 -8.40
N VAL A 99 9.28 -23.27 -8.53
CA VAL A 99 8.32 -24.07 -7.75
C VAL A 99 8.09 -25.43 -8.42
N ALA A 100 9.06 -26.33 -8.27
CA ALA A 100 8.99 -27.72 -8.76
C ALA A 100 8.59 -28.73 -7.67
N LYS A 101 8.73 -28.36 -6.40
CA LYS A 101 8.29 -29.13 -5.23
C LYS A 101 7.90 -28.18 -4.12
N ARG A 102 7.29 -28.70 -3.05
CA ARG A 102 7.03 -27.90 -1.84
C ARG A 102 8.33 -27.27 -1.35
N ARG A 103 8.34 -25.95 -1.21
CA ARG A 103 9.47 -25.15 -0.72
C ARG A 103 8.99 -24.16 0.33
N THR A 104 9.91 -23.75 1.19
CA THR A 104 9.67 -22.72 2.20
C THR A 104 10.66 -21.58 1.99
N VAL A 105 10.16 -20.35 1.98
CA VAL A 105 10.94 -19.11 1.97
C VAL A 105 10.69 -18.40 3.29
N VAL A 106 11.77 -17.95 3.93
CA VAL A 106 11.69 -17.16 5.16
C VAL A 106 12.15 -15.74 4.83
N ALA A 107 11.43 -14.74 5.33
CA ALA A 107 11.72 -13.33 5.10
C ALA A 107 11.66 -12.58 6.45
N PRO A 108 12.76 -12.54 7.20
CA PRO A 108 12.89 -11.69 8.38
C PRO A 108 12.96 -10.20 8.03
N PHE A 109 12.20 -9.43 8.80
CA PHE A 109 12.28 -8.00 8.98
C PHE A 109 12.70 -7.73 10.42
N ALA A 110 13.48 -6.67 10.62
CA ALA A 110 13.92 -6.24 11.92
C ALA A 110 13.61 -4.75 12.08
N PRO A 111 13.37 -4.27 13.31
CA PRO A 111 13.25 -2.84 13.56
C PRO A 111 14.45 -2.08 12.99
N GLN A 112 14.15 -0.93 12.40
CA GLN A 112 15.11 0.09 12.00
C GLN A 112 14.61 1.41 12.59
N GLY A 113 15.49 2.18 13.24
CA GLY A 113 15.13 3.51 13.70
C GLY A 113 14.69 4.36 12.50
N LEU A 114 13.57 5.06 12.66
CA LEU A 114 13.16 6.07 11.71
C LEU A 114 14.16 7.24 11.73
N VAL A 115 14.28 7.93 10.61
CA VAL A 115 15.18 9.09 10.46
C VAL A 115 14.41 10.21 9.77
N PRO A 116 14.67 11.48 10.12
CA PRO A 116 14.10 12.60 9.38
C PRO A 116 14.61 12.58 7.94
N TRP A 117 13.70 12.81 6.98
CA TRP A 117 14.07 12.94 5.56
C TRP A 117 14.50 14.37 5.23
N SER A 118 14.02 15.35 6.00
CA SER A 118 14.49 16.73 5.93
C SER A 118 15.83 16.85 6.66
N ALA A 119 16.82 17.47 6.01
CA ALA A 119 18.10 17.78 6.65
C ALA A 119 17.98 18.90 7.70
N HIS A 120 16.88 19.66 7.67
CA HIS A 120 16.60 20.74 8.62
C HIS A 120 16.12 20.17 9.98
N VAL A 121 15.34 19.10 9.96
CA VAL A 121 14.75 18.51 11.17
C VAL A 121 15.73 17.60 11.91
N GLN A 122 15.91 17.87 13.20
CA GLN A 122 16.77 17.07 14.09
C GLN A 122 16.01 15.97 14.86
N CYS A 123 14.68 15.94 14.73
CA CYS A 123 13.83 15.02 15.47
C CYS A 123 13.83 13.63 14.83
N THR A 124 13.78 12.60 15.68
CA THR A 124 13.52 11.22 15.24
C THR A 124 12.01 11.04 15.13
N PRO A 125 11.48 10.64 13.95
CA PRO A 125 10.04 10.49 13.80
C PRO A 125 9.53 9.29 14.60
N VAL A 126 8.29 9.40 15.08
CA VAL A 126 7.53 8.27 15.59
C VAL A 126 6.55 7.81 14.51
N LEU A 127 6.59 6.52 14.17
CA LEU A 127 5.63 5.94 13.23
C LEU A 127 4.24 5.97 13.85
N THR A 128 3.27 6.50 13.10
CA THR A 128 1.87 6.55 13.51
C THR A 128 0.95 6.49 12.29
N THR A 129 -0.35 6.42 12.56
CA THR A 129 -1.41 6.51 11.56
C THR A 129 -2.21 7.79 11.75
N VAL A 130 -2.92 8.25 10.70
CA VAL A 130 -3.84 9.39 10.82
C VAL A 130 -4.87 9.16 11.93
N PRO A 131 -5.57 8.01 12.00
CA PRO A 131 -6.53 7.74 13.08
C PRO A 131 -5.92 7.72 14.48
N GLU A 132 -4.64 7.38 14.64
CA GLU A 132 -3.98 7.48 15.95
C GLU A 132 -3.73 8.94 16.33
N ILE A 133 -3.36 9.80 15.37
CA ILE A 133 -3.25 11.26 15.63
C ILE A 133 -4.61 11.82 16.04
N LEU A 134 -5.64 11.54 15.24
CA LEU A 134 -7.00 12.04 15.44
C LEU A 134 -7.68 11.46 16.69
N GLY A 135 -7.41 10.20 17.03
CA GLY A 135 -8.07 9.51 18.13
C GLY A 135 -9.39 8.84 17.75
N SER A 136 -10.16 8.48 18.77
CA SER A 136 -11.46 7.78 18.62
C SER A 136 -12.68 8.64 18.95
N GLU A 137 -12.48 9.82 19.55
CA GLU A 137 -13.57 10.71 19.99
C GLU A 137 -13.95 11.71 18.91
N GLN A 138 -15.26 11.76 18.60
CA GLN A 138 -15.84 12.63 17.58
C GLN A 138 -16.59 13.81 18.21
N ASN A 139 -16.46 14.99 17.61
CA ASN A 139 -17.30 16.14 17.91
C ASN A 139 -18.68 16.02 17.21
N PRO A 140 -19.66 16.91 17.49
CA PRO A 140 -20.98 16.87 16.86
C PRO A 140 -20.98 17.02 15.34
N ALA A 141 -19.95 17.63 14.76
CA ALA A 141 -19.77 17.75 13.31
C ALA A 141 -19.18 16.46 12.67
N GLY A 142 -18.77 15.50 13.50
CA GLY A 142 -18.23 14.20 13.11
C GLY A 142 -16.72 14.18 12.90
N GLY A 143 -16.00 15.28 13.12
CA GLY A 143 -14.54 15.28 13.10
C GLY A 143 -13.95 15.01 14.48
N ALA A 144 -12.62 14.93 14.56
CA ALA A 144 -11.92 14.52 15.77
C ALA A 144 -11.81 15.64 16.81
N THR A 145 -12.00 15.28 18.08
CA THR A 145 -11.75 16.16 19.24
C THR A 145 -10.26 16.21 19.61
N GLU A 146 -9.83 17.29 20.29
CA GLU A 146 -8.46 17.41 20.84
C GLU A 146 -8.18 16.29 21.86
N ALA A 147 -9.13 16.04 22.77
CA ALA A 147 -8.93 15.09 23.87
C ALA A 147 -8.78 13.63 23.40
N GLY A 148 -9.41 13.27 22.28
CA GLY A 148 -9.35 11.91 21.75
C GLY A 148 -8.00 11.51 21.16
N GLY A 149 -7.19 12.48 20.72
CA GLY A 149 -5.96 12.20 19.97
C GLY A 149 -4.80 11.70 20.83
N ARG A 150 -3.92 10.90 20.23
CA ARG A 150 -2.84 10.20 20.95
C ARG A 150 -1.73 11.13 21.45
N PHE A 151 -1.42 12.19 20.72
CA PHE A 151 -0.23 13.00 20.94
C PHE A 151 -0.54 14.13 21.91
N GLN A 152 -0.68 13.80 23.19
CA GLN A 152 -0.97 14.77 24.25
C GLN A 152 0.15 14.79 25.30
N PRO A 153 0.66 15.97 25.71
CA PRO A 153 0.42 17.28 25.11
C PRO A 153 1.10 17.44 23.74
N HIS A 154 0.66 18.43 22.95
CA HIS A 154 1.15 18.73 21.59
C HIS A 154 1.47 20.21 21.40
N LEU A 155 1.99 20.53 20.22
CA LEU A 155 2.11 21.91 19.73
C LEU A 155 0.74 22.51 19.45
N ARG A 156 0.57 23.81 19.70
CA ARG A 156 -0.69 24.52 19.50
C ARG A 156 -0.51 26.04 19.45
N GLY A 157 -1.47 26.71 18.81
CA GLY A 157 -1.60 28.17 18.81
C GLY A 157 -0.54 28.91 17.98
N GLY A 158 -0.85 30.15 17.60
CA GLY A 158 -0.06 30.91 16.62
C GLY A 158 1.41 31.18 17.00
N ALA A 159 1.77 31.15 18.29
CA ALA A 159 3.17 31.30 18.71
C ALA A 159 4.04 30.07 18.37
N GLN A 160 3.43 28.88 18.24
CA GLN A 160 4.13 27.64 17.96
C GLN A 160 3.99 27.19 16.50
N GLN A 161 2.96 27.68 15.80
CA GLN A 161 2.62 27.32 14.42
C GLN A 161 3.80 27.54 13.46
N HIS A 162 4.43 28.72 13.52
CA HIS A 162 5.47 29.15 12.58
C HIS A 162 6.91 28.92 13.07
N LEU A 163 7.12 27.99 14.01
CA LEU A 163 8.46 27.73 14.51
C LEU A 163 9.33 27.13 13.41
N LEU A 164 10.48 27.77 13.13
CA LEU A 164 11.51 27.19 12.27
C LEU A 164 12.16 25.95 12.90
N ASN A 165 12.16 25.86 14.23
CA ASN A 165 12.70 24.72 14.97
C ASN A 165 11.69 24.25 16.01
N PRO A 166 10.59 23.57 15.59
CA PRO A 166 9.65 23.02 16.56
C PRO A 166 10.36 22.01 17.47
N PRO A 167 10.05 21.97 18.78
CA PRO A 167 10.68 21.04 19.70
C PRO A 167 10.31 19.59 19.34
N CYS A 168 11.23 18.65 19.54
CA CYS A 168 11.00 17.23 19.23
C CYS A 168 10.06 16.52 20.22
N ASP A 169 9.86 17.11 21.39
CA ASP A 169 8.92 16.66 22.40
C ASP A 169 8.26 17.85 23.10
N VAL A 170 7.04 17.64 23.59
CA VAL A 170 6.36 18.52 24.54
C VAL A 170 6.06 17.67 25.77
N ALA A 171 6.73 17.97 26.87
CA ALA A 171 6.60 17.24 28.14
C ALA A 171 6.73 15.70 27.99
N GLY A 172 7.67 15.25 27.15
CA GLY A 172 7.91 13.82 26.90
C GLY A 172 7.02 13.18 25.82
N THR A 173 6.03 13.91 25.28
CA THR A 173 5.25 13.45 24.13
C THR A 173 5.95 13.86 22.84
N PRO A 174 6.30 12.92 21.95
CA PRO A 174 6.97 13.23 20.69
C PRO A 174 6.05 14.07 19.79
N THR A 175 6.60 15.09 19.15
CA THR A 175 5.85 15.97 18.26
C THR A 175 6.03 15.61 16.79
N PHE A 176 7.14 14.95 16.44
CA PHE A 176 7.50 14.66 15.05
C PHE A 176 7.12 13.23 14.68
N VAL A 177 6.31 13.08 13.62
CA VAL A 177 5.74 11.81 13.22
C VAL A 177 6.04 11.46 11.77
N GLU A 178 6.08 10.17 11.49
CA GLU A 178 6.01 9.61 10.13
C GLU A 178 4.64 8.94 9.96
N VAL A 179 3.94 9.29 8.90
CA VAL A 179 2.68 8.66 8.50
C VAL A 179 2.84 8.12 7.09
N ASP A 180 2.80 6.80 6.99
CA ASP A 180 2.84 6.11 5.72
C ASP A 180 1.47 6.06 5.07
N ASP A 181 1.51 5.90 3.76
CA ASP A 181 0.35 5.41 3.02
C ASP A 181 -0.89 6.30 3.20
N VAL A 182 -0.71 7.57 2.89
CA VAL A 182 -1.78 8.55 2.79
C VAL A 182 -1.98 8.97 1.35
N VAL A 183 -3.19 9.35 0.98
CA VAL A 183 -3.49 9.88 -0.34
C VAL A 183 -3.96 11.33 -0.26
N ILE A 184 -3.55 12.13 -1.25
CA ILE A 184 -4.06 13.49 -1.44
C ILE A 184 -5.56 13.42 -1.72
N SER A 185 -6.38 13.90 -0.80
CA SER A 185 -7.86 13.86 -0.87
C SER A 185 -8.49 15.22 -1.17
N ARG A 186 -7.71 16.30 -1.08
CA ARG A 186 -8.11 17.66 -1.44
C ARG A 186 -7.05 18.28 -2.35
N ALA A 187 -7.46 19.05 -3.36
CA ALA A 187 -6.50 19.72 -4.23
C ALA A 187 -5.61 20.66 -3.38
N PRO A 188 -4.28 20.65 -3.56
CA PRO A 188 -3.40 21.58 -2.86
C PRO A 188 -3.82 23.03 -3.10
N ASN A 189 -3.66 23.86 -2.07
CA ASN A 189 -4.00 25.26 -2.12
C ASN A 189 -2.94 26.11 -1.43
N ARG A 190 -2.51 27.18 -2.10
CA ARG A 190 -1.70 28.24 -1.50
C ARG A 190 -2.60 29.22 -0.78
N SER A 191 -2.54 29.24 0.55
CA SER A 191 -3.32 30.12 1.40
C SER A 191 -2.73 31.55 1.42
N SER A 192 -3.52 32.50 1.95
CA SER A 192 -3.13 33.91 2.01
C SER A 192 -2.01 34.21 3.01
N ASP A 193 -1.81 33.36 4.00
CA ASP A 193 -0.68 33.40 4.95
C ASP A 193 0.62 32.79 4.38
N GLY A 194 0.55 32.19 3.18
CA GLY A 194 1.73 31.71 2.48
C GLY A 194 2.01 30.22 2.63
N ASP A 195 1.09 29.48 3.24
CA ASP A 195 1.20 28.02 3.40
C ASP A 195 0.80 27.30 2.10
N ASP A 196 1.34 26.10 1.88
CA ASP A 196 0.86 25.17 0.86
C ASP A 196 0.19 23.99 1.55
N SER A 197 -1.14 23.93 1.49
CA SER A 197 -1.93 23.00 2.28
C SER A 197 -2.78 22.04 1.46
N THR A 198 -3.05 20.87 2.03
CA THR A 198 -3.92 19.83 1.46
C THR A 198 -4.54 18.98 2.58
N ASN A 199 -5.34 17.98 2.21
CA ASN A 199 -5.79 16.95 3.13
C ASN A 199 -5.21 15.61 2.70
N LEU A 200 -4.73 14.86 3.69
CA LEU A 200 -4.19 13.52 3.51
C LEU A 200 -5.12 12.51 4.20
N THR A 201 -5.49 11.45 3.50
CA THR A 201 -6.39 10.42 4.04
C THR A 201 -5.79 9.02 3.93
N GLN A 202 -5.99 8.19 4.96
CA GLN A 202 -5.69 6.76 4.87
C GLN A 202 -6.88 6.03 4.25
N ALA A 203 -7.01 6.13 2.93
CA ALA A 203 -8.16 5.63 2.17
C ALA A 203 -8.41 4.12 2.37
N ASP A 204 -7.35 3.34 2.59
CA ASP A 204 -7.38 1.88 2.75
C ASP A 204 -7.73 1.41 4.19
N ARG A 205 -8.53 2.20 4.92
CA ARG A 205 -9.06 1.88 6.26
C ARG A 205 -10.58 1.63 6.22
N PRO A 206 -11.03 0.44 5.77
CA PRO A 206 -12.45 0.09 5.74
C PRO A 206 -13.04 -0.13 7.15
N ASP A 207 -12.19 -0.31 8.15
CA ASP A 207 -12.54 -0.40 9.57
C ASP A 207 -13.00 0.95 10.15
N ILE A 208 -12.68 2.07 9.48
CA ILE A 208 -13.11 3.41 9.89
C ILE A 208 -14.15 3.91 8.90
N ALA A 209 -15.42 3.84 9.31
CA ALA A 209 -16.56 4.23 8.49
C ALA A 209 -16.61 5.76 8.25
N ASN A 210 -16.29 6.56 9.26
CA ASN A 210 -16.33 8.01 9.15
C ASN A 210 -15.08 8.53 8.40
N PRO A 211 -15.23 9.17 7.23
CA PRO A 211 -14.08 9.67 6.45
C PRO A 211 -13.27 10.77 7.15
N TYR A 212 -13.88 11.55 8.05
CA TYR A 212 -13.17 12.60 8.79
C TYR A 212 -12.18 12.00 9.79
N MET A 213 -12.53 10.86 10.41
CA MET A 213 -11.68 10.16 11.38
C MET A 213 -10.52 9.37 10.76
N LYS A 214 -10.24 9.59 9.48
CA LYS A 214 -9.08 9.05 8.76
C LYS A 214 -8.47 10.06 7.78
N THR A 215 -8.83 11.34 7.92
CA THR A 215 -8.36 12.44 7.08
C THR A 215 -7.81 13.55 7.97
N ILE A 216 -6.61 14.02 7.66
CA ILE A 216 -5.94 15.07 8.44
C ILE A 216 -5.57 16.23 7.51
N HIS A 217 -5.67 17.45 8.03
CA HIS A 217 -5.16 18.63 7.35
C HIS A 217 -3.63 18.70 7.49
N VAL A 218 -2.95 19.17 6.46
CA VAL A 218 -1.49 19.28 6.47
C VAL A 218 -1.03 20.53 5.78
N GLU A 219 0.00 21.18 6.35
CA GLU A 219 0.49 22.46 5.87
C GLU A 219 2.02 22.45 5.71
N ILE A 220 2.48 22.79 4.50
CA ILE A 220 3.85 23.26 4.32
C ILE A 220 3.86 24.75 4.66
N ASP A 221 4.37 25.04 5.86
CA ASP A 221 4.35 26.38 6.46
C ASP A 221 5.09 27.43 5.61
N GLY A 222 4.49 28.61 5.50
CA GLY A 222 4.95 29.76 4.76
C GLY A 222 6.24 30.36 5.31
N THR A 223 6.48 30.24 6.62
CA THR A 223 7.74 30.65 7.24
C THR A 223 8.88 29.71 6.84
N TRP A 224 8.64 28.39 6.78
CA TRP A 224 9.60 27.40 6.27
C TRP A 224 9.90 27.59 4.79
N ILE A 225 8.88 27.93 3.98
CA ILE A 225 9.06 28.26 2.57
C ILE A 225 9.93 29.51 2.43
N SER A 226 9.60 30.57 3.17
CA SER A 226 10.34 31.84 3.15
C SER A 226 11.79 31.69 3.63
N ALA A 227 12.03 30.76 4.57
CA ALA A 227 13.36 30.43 5.07
C ALA A 227 14.12 29.41 4.20
N ASN A 228 13.51 28.91 3.11
CA ASN A 228 14.09 27.91 2.21
C ASN A 228 14.51 26.62 2.92
N VAL A 229 13.69 26.17 3.88
CA VAL A 229 13.83 24.90 4.61
C VAL A 229 12.63 23.96 4.44
N ALA A 230 11.59 24.41 3.74
CA ALA A 230 10.41 23.62 3.40
C ALA A 230 10.71 22.48 2.41
N PRO A 231 9.92 21.39 2.45
CA PRO A 231 9.90 20.40 1.37
C PRO A 231 9.33 20.99 0.07
N PRO A 232 9.42 20.25 -1.06
CA PRO A 232 8.69 20.62 -2.28
C PRO A 232 7.19 20.73 -2.02
N PHE A 233 6.52 21.61 -2.78
CA PHE A 233 5.06 21.74 -2.75
C PHE A 233 4.34 20.44 -3.09
N TRP A 234 3.09 20.33 -2.64
CA TRP A 234 2.29 19.11 -2.82
C TRP A 234 2.07 18.76 -4.29
N PRO A 235 2.08 17.46 -4.66
CA PRO A 235 1.60 17.02 -5.96
C PRO A 235 0.13 17.42 -6.21
N GLU A 236 -0.18 17.94 -7.39
CA GLU A 236 -1.54 18.41 -7.70
C GLU A 236 -2.55 17.28 -7.93
N ALA A 237 -2.08 16.07 -8.28
CA ALA A 237 -2.95 14.96 -8.64
C ALA A 237 -3.61 14.32 -7.40
N LEU A 238 -4.93 14.40 -7.32
CA LEU A 238 -5.71 13.67 -6.31
C LEU A 238 -5.46 12.15 -6.39
N GLY A 239 -5.47 11.49 -5.23
CA GLY A 239 -5.17 10.07 -5.12
C GLY A 239 -3.68 9.75 -5.20
N THR A 240 -2.80 10.74 -5.36
CA THR A 240 -1.35 10.54 -5.22
C THR A 240 -1.06 10.01 -3.82
N ARG A 241 -0.36 8.87 -3.77
CA ARG A 241 -0.05 8.14 -2.54
C ARG A 241 1.34 8.52 -2.05
N LEU A 242 1.43 8.94 -0.80
CA LEU A 242 2.62 9.51 -0.18
C LEU A 242 2.88 8.85 1.17
N ASP A 243 4.16 8.88 1.57
CA ASP A 243 4.55 8.85 2.98
C ASP A 243 4.94 10.28 3.37
N VAL A 244 4.61 10.71 4.59
CA VAL A 244 4.83 12.08 5.06
C VAL A 244 5.49 12.10 6.44
N GLN A 245 6.33 13.11 6.68
CA GLN A 245 6.84 13.46 8.00
C GLN A 245 6.49 14.90 8.35
N GLY A 246 5.98 15.14 9.55
CA GLY A 246 5.56 16.45 10.00
C GLY A 246 5.38 16.53 11.51
N PHE A 247 5.13 17.73 11.99
CA PHE A 247 4.90 17.99 13.41
C PHE A 247 3.41 17.95 13.72
N VAL A 248 3.02 17.16 14.72
CA VAL A 248 1.65 17.10 15.21
C VAL A 248 1.31 18.42 15.90
N PHE A 249 0.24 19.05 15.42
CA PHE A 249 -0.23 20.33 15.89
C PHE A 249 -1.74 20.31 16.07
N TRP A 250 -2.22 21.15 16.98
CA TRP A 250 -3.64 21.41 17.16
C TRP A 250 -3.96 22.87 16.88
N ASP A 251 -4.80 23.09 15.88
CA ASP A 251 -5.38 24.37 15.56
C ASP A 251 -6.81 24.48 16.13
N PRO A 252 -7.00 25.25 17.22
CA PRO A 252 -8.33 25.45 17.79
C PRO A 252 -9.25 26.33 16.93
N ALA A 253 -8.73 27.05 15.92
CA ALA A 253 -9.52 27.97 15.12
C ALA A 253 -10.37 27.26 14.05
N HIS A 254 -9.96 26.07 13.61
CA HIS A 254 -10.57 25.39 12.46
C HIS A 254 -11.28 24.07 12.82
N VAL A 255 -11.64 23.90 14.09
CA VAL A 255 -12.28 22.66 14.60
C VAL A 255 -13.65 22.33 13.99
N ASP A 256 -14.34 23.32 13.42
CA ASP A 256 -15.66 23.16 12.80
C ASP A 256 -15.63 23.33 11.27
N ASP A 257 -14.44 23.49 10.69
CA ASP A 257 -14.29 23.78 9.27
C ASP A 257 -14.24 22.50 8.43
N ALA A 258 -15.10 22.45 7.41
CA ALA A 258 -15.19 21.29 6.52
C ALA A 258 -13.89 20.99 5.77
N TRP A 259 -13.11 22.02 5.45
CA TRP A 259 -11.82 21.87 4.77
C TRP A 259 -10.74 21.29 5.69
N HIS A 260 -10.89 21.41 7.01
CA HIS A 260 -10.05 20.79 8.04
C HIS A 260 -10.67 19.48 8.58
N SER A 261 -11.64 18.91 7.83
CA SER A 261 -12.35 17.69 8.22
C SER A 261 -13.05 17.79 9.59
N TYR A 262 -13.50 18.99 9.97
CA TYR A 262 -14.13 19.28 11.26
C TYR A 262 -13.25 18.85 12.44
N SER A 263 -11.93 18.99 12.32
CA SER A 263 -10.96 18.71 13.37
C SER A 263 -9.99 19.86 13.49
N GLY A 264 -9.32 20.00 14.64
CA GLY A 264 -8.17 20.89 14.78
C GLY A 264 -6.83 20.17 14.59
N TRP A 265 -6.82 18.84 14.45
CA TRP A 265 -5.59 18.07 14.30
C TRP A 265 -4.97 18.27 12.92
N GLU A 266 -3.69 18.59 12.89
CA GLU A 266 -2.94 18.74 11.65
C GLU A 266 -1.48 18.29 11.77
N LEU A 267 -0.83 18.16 10.62
CA LEU A 267 0.63 18.20 10.55
C LEU A 267 1.05 19.60 10.11
N HIS A 268 1.57 20.38 11.06
CA HIS A 268 2.05 21.74 10.85
C HIS A 268 3.31 22.00 11.71
N PRO A 269 4.47 22.27 11.09
CA PRO A 269 4.75 22.19 9.66
C PRO A 269 4.97 20.75 9.18
N VAL A 270 4.65 20.48 7.91
CA VAL A 270 5.16 19.31 7.20
C VAL A 270 6.62 19.52 6.83
N ALA A 271 7.47 18.59 7.25
CA ALA A 271 8.90 18.68 7.05
C ALA A 271 9.38 18.00 5.76
N ALA A 272 8.75 16.89 5.38
CA ALA A 272 9.11 16.12 4.20
C ALA A 272 7.97 15.19 3.76
N TRP A 273 7.96 14.84 2.47
CA TRP A 273 7.14 13.77 1.93
C TRP A 273 7.88 13.06 0.79
N ARG A 274 7.45 11.84 0.47
CA ARG A 274 7.94 11.06 -0.68
C ARG A 274 6.81 10.21 -1.28
N PRO A 275 6.91 9.76 -2.53
CA PRO A 275 5.98 8.77 -3.07
C PRO A 275 5.96 7.50 -2.21
N ALA A 276 4.76 7.00 -1.91
CA ALA A 276 4.61 5.76 -1.14
C ALA A 276 5.17 4.54 -1.89
N SER A 277 5.73 3.58 -1.15
CA SER A 277 6.46 2.40 -1.69
C SER A 277 5.63 1.13 -1.91
#